data_AF-A0A7M2XUN7-F1
#
_entry.id   AF-A0A7M2XUN7-F1
#
_cell.length_a   1.000
_cell.length_b   1.000
_cell.length_c   1.000
_cell.angle_alpha   90.00
_cell.angle_beta   90.00
_cell.angle_gamma   90.00
#
_symmetry.space_group_name_H-M   'P 1'
#
loop_
_entity.id
_entity.type
_entity.pdbx_description
1 polymer ?
#
loop_
_entity_poly.entity_id
_entity_poly.type
_entity_poly.pdbx_seq_one_letter_code
_entity_poly.pdbx_strand_id
1 'polypeptide(L)'
;MSDIRSMFDAEAPDENVPARSAAPKKIVQQPTLTRRTFTLAESVIDAATNAQKGLRGVYPGAHGSLNSFIEAAIAEYTHKLEEEYNGGEPFPEVEKVRRRKARGSKNDSTDED
;
A
#
# COMPACT_ATOMS: atom_id res chain seq x y z
N MET A 1 -30.64 13.74 76.84
CA MET A 1 -30.99 14.63 75.72
C MET A 1 -31.14 13.74 74.49
N SER A 2 -32.36 13.70 73.97
CA SER A 2 -32.78 13.20 72.63
C SER A 2 -31.95 13.90 71.54
N ASP A 3 -31.71 13.44 70.31
CA ASP A 3 -32.37 12.62 69.30
C ASP A 3 -31.22 12.06 68.38
N ILE A 4 -31.34 11.21 67.34
CA ILE A 4 -32.09 11.35 66.08
C ILE A 4 -31.85 10.03 65.28
N ARG A 5 -32.93 9.28 65.01
CA ARG A 5 -33.28 8.58 63.73
C ARG A 5 -32.17 7.71 63.08
N SER A 6 -32.22 6.37 63.07
CA SER A 6 -33.22 5.53 62.37
C SER A 6 -33.71 6.15 61.06
N MET A 7 -33.03 5.86 59.94
CA MET A 7 -33.61 5.62 58.60
C MET A 7 -32.58 4.77 57.83
N PHE A 8 -32.77 3.45 57.72
CA PHE A 8 -33.55 2.79 56.67
C PHE A 8 -33.14 3.17 55.24
N ASP A 9 -32.60 2.15 54.56
CA ASP A 9 -32.69 1.83 53.12
C ASP A 9 -33.18 2.92 52.14
N ALA A 10 -32.27 3.29 51.26
CA ALA A 10 -32.44 3.62 49.84
C ALA A 10 -31.01 3.96 49.35
N GLU A 11 -30.48 3.52 48.22
CA GLU A 11 -31.08 3.21 46.93
C GLU A 11 -29.95 2.56 46.10
N ALA A 12 -30.24 1.47 45.40
CA ALA A 12 -29.34 0.97 44.36
C ALA A 12 -29.29 2.00 43.22
N PRO A 13 -28.12 2.36 42.67
CA PRO A 13 -28.11 3.06 41.41
C PRO A 13 -28.35 2.04 40.29
N ASP A 14 -29.63 1.85 39.95
CA ASP A 14 -30.01 1.46 38.59
C ASP A 14 -29.76 2.66 37.68
N GLU A 15 -28.49 2.88 37.33
CA GLU A 15 -28.15 3.71 36.20
C GLU A 15 -28.01 2.81 34.98
N ASN A 16 -29.14 2.67 34.31
CA ASN A 16 -29.29 2.39 32.90
C ASN A 16 -28.46 3.41 32.09
N VAL A 17 -27.14 3.23 32.03
CA VAL A 17 -26.26 4.01 31.17
C VAL A 17 -26.51 3.55 29.74
N PRO A 18 -26.97 4.42 28.82
CA PRO A 18 -27.07 4.03 27.44
C PRO A 18 -25.67 3.71 26.94
N ALA A 19 -25.46 2.44 26.56
CA ALA A 19 -24.24 1.98 25.93
C ALA A 19 -23.90 2.96 24.80
N ARG A 20 -22.84 3.76 25.00
CA ARG A 20 -22.26 4.61 23.95
C ARG A 20 -21.95 3.68 22.80
N SER A 21 -22.79 3.71 21.78
CA SER A 21 -22.60 3.04 20.50
C SER A 21 -21.19 3.37 20.04
N ALA A 22 -20.29 2.39 20.15
CA ALA A 22 -18.93 2.51 19.69
C ALA A 22 -19.00 2.85 18.20
N ALA A 23 -18.60 4.07 17.86
CA ALA A 23 -18.50 4.51 16.48
C ALA A 23 -17.70 3.46 15.69
N PRO A 24 -18.13 3.08 14.48
CA PRO A 24 -17.46 2.04 13.73
C PRO A 24 -16.00 2.46 13.55
N LYS A 25 -15.07 1.69 14.12
CA LYS A 25 -13.64 1.86 13.87
C LYS A 25 -13.49 1.84 12.37
N LYS A 26 -13.15 2.99 11.78
CA LYS A 26 -12.85 3.11 10.35
C LYS A 26 -11.78 2.07 10.07
N ILE A 27 -12.16 0.96 9.45
CA ILE A 27 -11.23 -0.06 9.00
C ILE A 27 -10.45 0.66 7.90
N VAL A 28 -9.31 1.23 8.28
CA VAL A 28 -8.33 1.74 7.34
C VAL A 28 -7.91 0.48 6.59
N GLN A 29 -8.47 0.31 5.39
CA GLN A 29 -8.13 -0.79 4.51
C GLN A 29 -6.64 -0.68 4.26
N GLN A 30 -5.87 -1.54 4.93
CA GLN A 30 -4.43 -1.56 4.72
C GLN A 30 -4.19 -1.88 3.24
N PRO A 31 -3.27 -1.17 2.58
CA PRO A 31 -2.96 -1.42 1.19
C PRO A 31 -2.60 -2.89 1.00
N THR A 32 -3.20 -3.53 0.01
CA THR A 32 -2.99 -4.95 -0.29
C THR A 32 -1.55 -5.13 -0.82
N LEU A 33 -0.62 -5.43 0.08
CA LEU A 33 0.76 -5.77 -0.28
C LEU A 33 0.79 -7.15 -0.93
N THR A 34 0.97 -7.19 -2.25
CA THR A 34 1.18 -8.44 -2.99
C THR A 34 2.67 -8.78 -2.95
N ARG A 35 3.05 -9.77 -2.14
CA ARG A 35 4.45 -10.23 -2.09
C ARG A 35 4.77 -11.03 -3.36
N ARG A 36 5.72 -10.55 -4.15
CA ARG A 36 6.27 -11.25 -5.31
C ARG A 36 7.79 -11.43 -5.13
N THR A 37 8.31 -12.57 -5.55
CA THR A 37 9.75 -12.86 -5.55
C THR A 37 10.27 -12.90 -6.98
N PHE A 38 11.48 -12.38 -7.19
CA PHE A 38 12.18 -12.44 -8.48
C PHE A 38 13.63 -12.87 -8.26
N THR A 39 14.21 -13.49 -9.28
CA THR A 39 15.60 -13.97 -9.25
C THR A 39 16.52 -12.86 -9.73
N LEU A 40 17.60 -12.62 -8.99
CA LEU A 40 18.67 -11.67 -9.33
C LEU A 40 20.00 -12.41 -9.43
N ALA A 41 20.91 -11.90 -10.27
CA ALA A 41 22.30 -12.35 -10.26
C ALA A 41 23.00 -11.93 -8.96
N GLU A 42 23.87 -12.78 -8.44
CA GLU A 42 24.62 -12.54 -7.19
C GLU A 42 25.39 -11.21 -7.23
N SER A 43 26.07 -10.94 -8.36
CA SER A 43 26.80 -9.68 -8.56
C SER A 43 25.92 -8.43 -8.45
N VAL A 44 24.65 -8.51 -8.84
CA VAL A 44 23.69 -7.40 -8.70
C VAL A 44 23.27 -7.24 -7.25
N ILE A 45 23.05 -8.34 -6.52
CA ILE A 45 22.73 -8.31 -5.10
C ILE A 45 23.88 -7.68 -4.30
N ASP A 46 25.12 -8.07 -4.60
CA ASP A 46 26.31 -7.53 -3.94
C ASP A 46 26.49 -6.04 -4.22
N ALA A 47 26.35 -5.63 -5.48
CA ALA A 47 26.44 -4.23 -5.87
C ALA A 47 25.38 -3.38 -5.16
N ALA A 48 24.12 -3.82 -5.15
CA ALA A 48 23.04 -3.14 -4.46
C ALA A 48 23.25 -3.08 -2.94
N THR A 49 23.76 -4.17 -2.34
CA THR A 49 24.08 -4.23 -0.91
C THR A 49 25.19 -3.25 -0.54
N ASN A 50 26.26 -3.21 -1.33
CA ASN A 50 27.39 -2.31 -1.09
C ASN A 50 26.98 -0.84 -1.28
N ALA A 51 26.20 -0.54 -2.33
CA ALA A 51 25.65 0.80 -2.54
C ALA A 51 24.75 1.23 -1.37
N GLN A 52 23.81 0.37 -0.95
CA GLN A 52 22.91 0.67 0.16
C GLN A 52 23.68 0.90 1.46
N LYS A 53 24.67 0.07 1.77
CA LYS A 53 25.53 0.24 2.96
C LYS A 53 26.38 1.51 2.88
N GLY A 54 26.91 1.85 1.71
CA GLY A 54 27.70 3.06 1.51
C GLY A 54 26.89 4.34 1.64
N LEU A 55 25.63 4.32 1.20
CA LEU A 55 24.71 5.44 1.36
C LEU A 55 24.18 5.56 2.80
N ARG A 56 23.93 4.41 3.45
CA ARG A 56 23.44 4.33 4.82
C ARG A 56 24.51 4.82 5.80
N GLY A 57 24.30 6.03 6.32
CA GLY A 57 25.18 6.67 7.31
C GLY A 57 25.99 7.83 6.74
N VAL A 58 26.04 7.99 5.41
CA VAL A 58 26.64 9.15 4.75
C VAL A 58 25.57 10.18 4.40
N TYR A 59 24.40 9.74 3.94
CA TYR A 59 23.33 10.62 3.47
C TYR A 59 22.08 10.53 4.36
N PRO A 60 21.63 11.65 4.96
CA PRO A 60 20.33 11.71 5.63
C PRO A 60 19.21 11.37 4.63
N GLY A 61 18.33 10.43 4.99
CA GLY A 61 17.26 9.96 4.11
C GLY A 61 17.63 8.77 3.22
N ALA A 62 18.85 8.23 3.31
CA ALA A 62 19.21 7.00 2.62
C ALA A 62 18.31 5.81 3.02
N HIS A 63 18.05 4.91 2.07
CA HIS A 63 17.18 3.75 2.25
C HIS A 63 17.61 2.89 3.44
N GLY A 64 16.68 2.71 4.40
CA GLY A 64 16.93 2.00 5.65
C GLY A 64 17.13 0.49 5.48
N SER A 65 16.70 -0.08 4.36
CA SER A 65 16.82 -1.51 4.03
C SER A 65 17.15 -1.72 2.56
N LEU A 66 17.73 -2.88 2.23
CA LEU A 66 17.99 -3.29 0.84
C LEU A 66 16.70 -3.36 0.02
N ASN A 67 15.59 -3.81 0.62
CA ASN A 67 14.31 -3.88 -0.07
C ASN A 67 13.79 -2.49 -0.48
N SER A 68 13.87 -1.50 0.42
CA SER A 68 13.47 -0.13 0.09
C SER A 68 14.37 0.50 -0.98
N PHE A 69 15.67 0.18 -0.96
CA PHE A 69 16.61 0.60 -2.00
C PHE A 69 16.23 0.02 -3.37
N ILE A 70 15.95 -1.28 -3.43
CA ILE A 70 15.56 -1.96 -4.68
C ILE A 70 14.22 -1.44 -5.18
N GLU A 71 13.23 -1.23 -4.31
CA GLU A 71 11.93 -0.66 -4.68
C GLU A 71 12.07 0.71 -5.33
N ALA A 72 12.88 1.60 -4.75
CA ALA A 72 13.13 2.92 -5.31
C ALA A 72 13.88 2.85 -6.64
N ALA A 73 14.90 2.01 -6.74
CA ALA A 73 15.66 1.82 -7.98
C ALA A 73 14.77 1.30 -9.12
N ILE A 74 13.85 0.36 -8.84
CA ILE A 74 12.87 -0.12 -9.82
C ILE A 74 11.92 1.00 -10.22
N ALA A 75 11.40 1.78 -9.27
CA ALA A 75 10.46 2.87 -9.55
C ALA A 75 11.11 3.96 -10.40
N GLU A 76 12.33 4.40 -10.04
CA GLU A 76 13.09 5.41 -10.77
C GLU A 76 13.41 4.96 -12.19
N TYR A 77 13.90 3.73 -12.36
CA TYR A 77 14.20 3.21 -13.69
C TYR A 77 12.94 3.03 -14.54
N THR A 78 11.82 2.64 -13.92
CA THR A 78 10.52 2.55 -14.61
C THR A 78 10.07 3.92 -15.11
N HIS A 79 10.14 4.96 -14.27
CA HIS A 79 9.82 6.33 -14.65
C HIS A 79 10.69 6.83 -15.81
N LYS A 80 11.99 6.54 -15.77
CA LYS A 80 12.90 6.86 -16.88
C LYS A 80 12.46 6.20 -18.19
N LEU A 81 12.06 4.94 -18.14
CA LEU A 81 11.55 4.23 -19.33
C LEU A 81 10.22 4.80 -19.81
N GLU A 82 9.36 5.28 -18.91
CA GLU A 82 8.10 5.95 -19.24
C GLU A 82 8.36 7.30 -19.94
N GLU A 83 9.33 8.08 -19.46
CA GLU A 83 9.81 9.30 -20.14
C GLU A 83 10.36 8.99 -21.54
N GLU A 84 11.21 7.97 -21.66
CA GLU A 84 11.92 7.64 -22.90
C GLU A 84 11.00 7.02 -23.96
N TYR A 85 10.08 6.14 -23.55
CA TYR A 85 9.31 5.29 -24.48
C TYR A 85 7.80 5.56 -24.47
N ASN A 86 7.28 6.31 -23.49
CA ASN A 86 5.85 6.55 -23.34
C ASN A 86 5.51 8.03 -23.09
N GLY A 87 6.43 8.95 -23.43
CA GLY A 87 6.20 10.40 -23.33
C GLY A 87 5.99 10.89 -21.90
N GLY A 88 6.50 10.17 -20.90
CA GLY A 88 6.33 10.47 -19.48
C GLY A 88 5.03 9.94 -18.88
N GLU A 89 4.17 9.30 -19.68
CA GLU A 89 2.96 8.66 -19.18
C GLU A 89 3.26 7.24 -18.64
N PRO A 90 2.49 6.74 -17.66
CA PRO A 90 2.67 5.38 -17.17
C PRO A 90 2.42 4.30 -18.22
N PHE A 91 3.19 3.21 -18.19
CA PHE A 91 2.97 2.11 -19.12
C PHE A 91 1.55 1.51 -18.99
N PRO A 92 0.87 1.21 -20.11
CA PRO A 92 -0.47 0.64 -20.05
C PRO A 92 -0.46 -0.78 -19.48
N GLU A 93 -1.48 -1.12 -18.68
CA GLU A 93 -1.64 -2.49 -18.18
C GLU A 93 -1.70 -3.48 -19.35
N VAL A 94 -0.85 -4.50 -19.30
CA VAL A 94 -0.70 -5.52 -20.36
C VAL A 94 -2.05 -6.16 -20.75
N GLU A 95 -2.93 -6.39 -19.79
CA GLU A 95 -4.26 -6.96 -20.02
C GLU A 95 -5.15 -6.04 -20.88
N LYS A 96 -5.05 -4.72 -20.68
CA LYS A 96 -5.77 -3.72 -21.49
C LYS A 96 -5.21 -3.66 -22.91
N VAL A 97 -3.89 -3.80 -23.08
CA VAL A 97 -3.22 -3.83 -24.40
C VAL A 97 -3.63 -5.09 -25.18
N ARG A 98 -3.61 -6.27 -24.55
CA ARG A 98 -4.02 -7.54 -25.19
C ARG A 98 -5.48 -7.50 -25.67
N ARG A 99 -6.39 -6.97 -24.86
CA ARG A 99 -7.81 -6.81 -25.25
C ARG A 99 -8.00 -5.85 -26.41
N ARG A 100 -7.24 -4.75 -26.47
CA ARG A 100 -7.29 -3.81 -27.61
C ARG A 100 -6.82 -4.47 -28.91
N LYS A 101 -5.72 -5.22 -28.86
CA LYS A 101 -5.20 -5.97 -30.03
C LYS A 101 -6.19 -7.01 -30.54
N ALA A 102 -6.83 -7.75 -29.62
CA ALA A 102 -7.85 -8.75 -29.98
C ALA A 102 -9.11 -8.14 -30.62
N ARG A 103 -9.48 -6.90 -30.25
CA ARG A 103 -10.62 -6.18 -30.85
C ARG A 103 -10.29 -5.57 -32.21
N GLY A 104 -9.09 -4.99 -32.37
CA GLY A 104 -8.64 -4.45 -33.66
C GLY A 104 -8.55 -5.51 -34.76
N SER A 105 -8.07 -6.71 -34.42
CA SER A 105 -7.99 -7.84 -35.36
C SER A 105 -9.35 -8.38 -35.83
N LYS A 106 -10.45 -8.05 -35.15
CA LYS A 106 -11.79 -8.54 -35.49
C LYS A 106 -12.58 -7.60 -36.40
N ASN A 107 -12.12 -6.35 -36.53
CA ASN A 107 -12.77 -5.33 -37.34
C ASN A 107 -12.12 -5.19 -38.73
N ASP A 108 -10.97 -5.83 -38.95
CA ASP A 108 -10.18 -5.76 -40.19
C ASP A 108 -10.48 -6.91 -41.16
N SER A 109 -11.50 -7.73 -40.86
CA SER A 109 -11.85 -8.94 -41.63
C SER A 109 -13.30 -8.92 -42.12
N THR A 110 -13.90 -7.75 -42.31
CA THR A 110 -15.34 -7.60 -42.64
C THR A 110 -15.64 -6.68 -43.82
N ASP A 111 -14.70 -6.47 -44.73
CA ASP A 111 -14.98 -5.84 -46.03
C ASP A 111 -14.14 -6.54 -47.11
N GLU A 112 -14.63 -7.67 -47.63
CA GLU A 112 -14.50 -8.12 -49.03
C GLU A 112 -15.47 -9.30 -49.22
N ASP A 113 -16.67 -9.00 -49.71
CA ASP A 113 -17.54 -9.89 -50.51
C ASP A 113 -18.37 -9.02 -51.47
#